data_AF-A0A6G1SAP0-F1
#
_entry.id   AF-A0A6G1SAP0-F1
#
_cell.length_a   1.000
_cell.length_b   1.000
_cell.length_c   1.000
_cell.angle_alpha   90.00
_cell.angle_beta   90.00
_cell.angle_gamma   90.00
#
_symmetry.space_group_name_H-M   'P 1'
#
loop_
_entity.id
_entity.type
_entity.pdbx_description
1 polymer ?
#
loop_
_entity_poly.entity_id
_entity_poly.type
_entity_poly.pdbx_seq_one_letter_code
_entity_poly.pdbx_strand_id
1 'polypeptide(L)'
;MFSPGDDQDDTVFDQLRSIRPFTVDQLYLIHADVGCPPKAAISVESADANDDQKFIIPQPDEELYRNLVEYEQLKNKLVELKDDIKKLYKKTYDHVDKAWSLKEESIRKVAMCQQGKIAEATFKFNKASIDKKQLSLFSQEFSELIDLITRDYIYYSYESQVKRNKILTDLSISYQTPDLEVRKTKLKSSIVTLFEFLRHTSDNKTNVVISCRKWLRALSKRYLDGGTTQDYRFIISQLAKSSVGAADWSADLFECKPYEQVSGFESVPQYITHCSTILSELFYSLQLRIKQLTKSTAATTGNTKEDVVNPSQSDQNWSLVDPRFSCAEEVSVATSNCNLLSESDVIKFCLKIPIAQIFRAHVKKCLEIT
;
A
#
# COMPACT_ATOMS: atom_id res chain seq x y z
N MET A 1 -15.58 -23.91 10.76
CA MET A 1 -15.05 -23.21 11.95
C MET A 1 -13.61 -22.81 11.64
N PHE A 2 -13.42 -21.77 10.84
CA PHE A 2 -12.08 -21.21 10.55
C PHE A 2 -12.02 -19.87 11.27
N SER A 3 -11.35 -19.86 12.42
CA SER A 3 -11.11 -18.64 13.17
C SER A 3 -10.18 -17.72 12.37
N PRO A 4 -10.40 -16.40 12.35
CA PRO A 4 -9.46 -15.45 11.77
C PRO A 4 -8.31 -15.26 12.77
N GLY A 5 -7.30 -16.13 12.68
CA GLY A 5 -6.12 -16.10 13.55
C GLY A 5 -4.87 -15.61 12.84
N ASP A 6 -4.96 -14.63 11.93
CA ASP A 6 -3.82 -14.11 11.17
C ASP A 6 -3.16 -12.86 11.79
N ASP A 7 -3.64 -12.37 12.94
CA ASP A 7 -3.22 -11.08 13.52
C ASP A 7 -2.52 -11.16 14.89
N GLN A 8 -2.19 -12.35 15.40
CA GLN A 8 -1.49 -12.51 16.67
C GLN A 8 -0.21 -13.32 16.47
N ASP A 9 0.88 -12.61 16.16
CA ASP A 9 2.21 -12.81 16.76
C ASP A 9 3.23 -11.93 16.01
N ASP A 10 3.14 -10.63 16.25
CA ASP A 10 4.10 -9.60 15.82
C ASP A 10 5.07 -9.28 16.97
N THR A 11 5.63 -10.30 17.64
CA THR A 11 6.52 -10.12 18.82
C THR A 11 7.81 -9.33 18.52
N VAL A 12 8.27 -9.33 17.26
CA VAL A 12 9.40 -8.50 16.81
C VAL A 12 8.97 -7.05 16.56
N PHE A 13 7.70 -6.81 16.18
CA PHE A 13 7.14 -5.47 15.98
C PHE A 13 6.54 -4.86 17.24
N ASP A 14 6.35 -5.61 18.32
CA ASP A 14 6.07 -5.02 19.63
C ASP A 14 7.24 -4.12 20.11
N GLN A 15 8.48 -4.41 19.68
CA GLN A 15 9.62 -3.51 19.87
C GLN A 15 9.51 -2.24 19.00
N LEU A 16 8.90 -2.31 17.81
CA LEU A 16 8.62 -1.16 16.95
C LEU A 16 7.32 -0.42 17.35
N ARG A 17 6.41 -1.06 18.11
CA ARG A 17 5.24 -0.43 18.77
C ARG A 17 5.64 0.40 19.98
N SER A 18 6.80 0.16 20.58
CA SER A 18 7.34 1.01 21.66
C SER A 18 7.70 2.44 21.18
N ILE A 19 7.72 2.66 19.87
CA ILE A 19 8.02 3.93 19.23
C ILE A 19 6.77 4.82 19.29
N ARG A 20 6.78 5.77 20.23
CA ARG A 20 5.83 6.90 20.19
C ARG A 20 5.99 7.63 18.85
N PRO A 21 4.91 8.12 18.23
CA PRO A 21 5.02 9.06 17.12
C PRO A 21 6.04 10.15 17.45
N PHE A 22 6.82 10.62 16.46
CA PHE A 22 7.54 11.87 16.66
C PHE A 22 6.49 12.88 17.07
N THR A 23 6.67 13.54 18.22
CA THR A 23 5.87 14.72 18.44
C THR A 23 6.35 15.76 17.44
N VAL A 24 5.45 16.58 16.93
CA VAL A 24 5.81 17.63 15.97
C VAL A 24 6.93 18.54 16.51
N ASP A 25 7.03 18.65 17.83
CA ASP A 25 8.11 19.35 18.52
C ASP A 25 9.49 18.71 18.27
N GLN A 26 9.57 17.38 18.15
CA GLN A 26 10.80 16.68 17.78
C GLN A 26 11.18 16.87 16.31
N LEU A 27 10.20 17.09 15.41
CA LEU A 27 10.48 17.40 14.00
C LEU A 27 11.06 18.81 13.82
N TYR A 28 10.65 19.77 14.65
CA TYR A 28 11.21 21.14 14.60
C TYR A 28 12.68 21.21 15.05
N LEU A 29 13.09 20.35 15.99
CA LEU A 29 14.47 20.29 16.50
C LEU A 29 15.49 19.83 15.44
N ILE A 30 15.04 19.23 14.34
CA ILE A 30 15.89 18.86 13.18
C ILE A 30 16.48 20.12 12.50
N HIS A 31 15.91 21.30 12.75
CA HIS A 31 16.32 22.58 12.16
C HIS A 31 17.12 23.48 13.11
N ALA A 32 17.92 22.90 14.01
CA ALA A 32 18.64 23.66 15.06
C ALA A 32 19.50 24.84 14.56
N ASP A 33 19.98 24.83 13.30
CA ASP A 33 20.96 25.81 12.77
C ASP A 33 20.41 27.16 12.26
N VAL A 34 19.14 27.52 12.50
CA VAL A 34 18.55 28.76 11.94
C VAL A 34 18.82 30.01 12.80
N GLY A 35 20.07 30.18 13.22
CA GLY A 35 20.60 31.42 13.80
C GLY A 35 21.04 32.46 12.77
N CYS A 36 20.87 32.19 11.47
CA CYS A 36 21.23 33.14 10.40
C CYS A 36 19.99 33.51 9.57
N PRO A 37 19.71 34.79 9.31
CA PRO A 37 18.80 35.16 8.24
C PRO A 37 19.34 34.57 6.92
N PRO A 38 18.47 34.24 5.94
CA PRO A 38 18.94 33.78 4.65
C PRO A 38 19.86 34.88 4.11
N LYS A 39 21.17 34.58 4.02
CA LYS A 39 22.11 35.47 3.36
C LYS A 39 21.57 35.67 1.95
N ALA A 40 21.14 36.91 1.71
CA ALA A 40 20.89 37.57 0.44
C ALA A 40 20.49 36.68 -0.75
N ALA A 41 19.27 36.91 -1.24
CA ALA A 41 18.88 36.67 -2.62
C ALA A 41 19.17 35.25 -3.15
N ILE A 42 18.15 34.39 -3.06
CA ILE A 42 17.94 33.43 -4.15
C ILE A 42 17.56 34.28 -5.36
N SER A 43 18.58 34.77 -6.07
CA SER A 43 18.46 35.28 -7.42
C SER A 43 17.87 34.14 -8.25
N VAL A 44 16.66 34.35 -8.76
CA VAL A 44 15.92 33.41 -9.61
C VAL A 44 16.60 33.21 -10.98
N GLU A 45 17.79 33.76 -11.21
CA GLU A 45 18.46 33.83 -12.52
C GLU A 45 19.80 33.10 -12.63
N SER A 46 20.15 32.20 -11.70
CA SER A 46 21.36 31.38 -11.85
C SER A 46 21.21 29.95 -11.33
N ALA A 47 20.08 29.32 -11.61
CA ALA A 47 19.81 27.91 -11.28
C ALA A 47 20.18 26.93 -12.41
N ASP A 48 20.94 27.37 -13.42
CA ASP A 48 21.38 26.54 -14.56
C ASP A 48 22.87 26.15 -14.51
N ALA A 49 23.59 26.49 -13.44
CA ALA A 49 24.98 26.06 -13.26
C ALA A 49 25.22 25.61 -11.81
N ASN A 50 25.34 24.29 -11.61
CA ASN A 50 25.69 23.56 -10.37
C ASN A 50 24.58 22.76 -9.65
N ASP A 51 23.43 22.45 -10.27
CA ASP A 51 22.40 21.55 -9.70
C ASP A 51 22.78 20.04 -9.75
N ASP A 52 24.09 19.75 -9.78
CA ASP A 52 24.67 18.40 -9.78
C ASP A 52 25.02 17.90 -8.36
N GLN A 53 24.52 18.56 -7.31
CA GLN A 53 24.42 17.92 -6.00
C GLN A 53 23.22 16.96 -6.00
N LYS A 54 23.28 16.00 -6.92
CA LYS A 54 22.41 14.83 -6.99
C LYS A 54 22.30 14.27 -5.58
N PHE A 55 21.10 14.31 -5.01
CA PHE A 55 20.70 13.23 -4.13
C PHE A 55 20.96 11.95 -4.93
N ILE A 56 22.08 11.26 -4.67
CA ILE A 56 22.29 9.91 -5.16
C ILE A 56 21.21 9.11 -4.46
N ILE A 57 20.07 8.94 -5.14
CA ILE A 57 19.00 8.07 -4.66
C ILE A 57 19.67 6.70 -4.60
N PRO A 58 19.78 6.10 -3.40
CA PRO A 58 20.32 4.76 -3.28
C PRO A 58 19.52 3.85 -4.21
N GLN A 59 20.21 2.98 -4.95
CA GLN A 59 19.52 1.97 -5.73
C GLN A 59 18.70 1.09 -4.77
N PRO A 60 17.47 0.71 -5.14
CA PRO A 60 16.68 -0.18 -4.32
C PRO A 60 17.45 -1.49 -4.12
N ASP A 61 17.41 -2.02 -2.91
CA ASP A 61 17.85 -3.37 -2.61
C ASP A 61 17.03 -4.38 -3.43
N GLU A 62 17.68 -4.98 -4.43
CA GLU A 62 17.07 -5.92 -5.37
C GLU A 62 16.53 -7.18 -4.68
N GLU A 63 17.21 -7.67 -3.63
CA GLU A 63 16.80 -8.87 -2.93
C GLU A 63 15.56 -8.62 -2.07
N LEU A 64 15.56 -7.50 -1.33
CA LEU A 64 14.39 -7.08 -0.57
C LEU A 64 13.19 -6.82 -1.49
N TYR A 65 13.42 -6.16 -2.64
CA TYR A 65 12.37 -5.90 -3.62
C TYR A 65 11.77 -7.19 -4.16
N ARG A 66 12.62 -8.14 -4.58
CA ARG A 66 12.19 -9.46 -5.05
C ARG A 66 11.36 -10.20 -3.99
N ASN A 67 11.81 -10.20 -2.73
CA ASN A 67 11.08 -10.85 -1.64
C ASN A 67 9.69 -10.21 -1.43
N LEU A 68 9.57 -8.88 -1.57
CA LEU A 68 8.29 -8.16 -1.46
C LEU A 68 7.32 -8.53 -2.59
N VAL A 69 7.81 -8.57 -3.84
CA VAL A 69 7.00 -8.96 -5.01
C VAL A 69 6.53 -10.41 -4.88
N GLU A 70 7.42 -11.33 -4.53
CA GLU A 70 7.06 -12.73 -4.31
C GLU A 70 6.06 -12.88 -3.16
N TYR A 71 6.25 -12.13 -2.06
CA TYR A 71 5.32 -12.16 -0.93
C TYR A 71 3.91 -11.69 -1.32
N GLU A 72 3.79 -10.64 -2.14
CA GLU A 72 2.51 -10.16 -2.67
C GLU A 72 1.85 -11.20 -3.57
N GLN A 73 2.60 -11.81 -4.49
CA GLN A 73 2.10 -12.86 -5.38
C GLN A 73 1.57 -14.07 -4.60
N LEU A 74 2.30 -14.52 -3.58
CA LEU A 74 1.89 -15.62 -2.70
C LEU A 74 0.60 -15.27 -1.94
N LYS A 75 0.47 -14.03 -1.45
CA LYS A 75 -0.75 -13.57 -0.77
C LYS A 75 -1.95 -13.50 -1.71
N ASN A 76 -1.76 -13.00 -2.94
CA ASN A 76 -2.82 -12.99 -3.95
C ASN A 76 -3.26 -14.43 -4.30
N LYS A 77 -2.30 -15.36 -4.43
CA LYS A 77 -2.61 -16.77 -4.67
C LYS A 77 -3.40 -17.42 -3.53
N LEU A 78 -3.11 -17.07 -2.28
CA LEU A 78 -3.86 -17.54 -1.12
C LEU A 78 -5.31 -17.01 -1.11
N VAL A 79 -5.54 -15.78 -1.59
CA VAL A 79 -6.90 -15.24 -1.73
C VAL A 79 -7.69 -16.03 -2.76
N GLU A 80 -7.10 -16.29 -3.95
CA GLU A 80 -7.71 -17.12 -4.99
C GLU A 80 -8.05 -18.52 -4.47
N LEU A 81 -7.08 -19.19 -3.85
CA LEU A 81 -7.26 -20.54 -3.31
C LEU A 81 -8.32 -20.59 -2.23
N LYS A 82 -8.41 -19.57 -1.36
CA LYS A 82 -9.45 -19.49 -0.34
C LYS A 82 -10.84 -19.41 -0.96
N ASP A 83 -11.00 -18.69 -2.06
CA ASP A 83 -12.27 -18.60 -2.76
C ASP A 83 -12.61 -19.90 -3.52
N ASP A 84 -11.62 -20.58 -4.08
CA ASP A 84 -11.83 -21.89 -4.70
C ASP A 84 -12.17 -22.99 -3.68
N ILE A 85 -11.50 -23.00 -2.52
CA ILE A 85 -11.84 -23.87 -1.39
C ILE A 85 -13.29 -23.64 -0.95
N LYS A 86 -13.75 -22.37 -0.84
CA LYS A 86 -15.15 -22.08 -0.49
C LYS A 86 -16.12 -22.61 -1.54
N LYS A 87 -15.83 -22.45 -2.83
CA LYS A 87 -16.68 -22.96 -3.91
C LYS A 87 -16.79 -24.48 -3.85
N LEU A 88 -15.67 -25.18 -3.69
CA LEU A 88 -15.62 -26.64 -3.66
C LEU A 88 -16.25 -27.21 -2.37
N TYR A 89 -16.05 -26.52 -1.24
CA TYR A 89 -16.74 -26.82 0.01
C TYR A 89 -18.27 -26.69 -0.13
N LYS A 90 -18.75 -25.67 -0.84
CA LYS A 90 -20.18 -25.51 -1.11
C LYS A 90 -20.73 -26.64 -1.98
N LYS A 91 -20.01 -27.02 -3.04
CA LYS A 91 -20.41 -28.14 -3.93
C LYS A 91 -20.49 -29.46 -3.17
N THR A 92 -19.47 -29.78 -2.37
CA THR A 92 -19.45 -30.99 -1.55
C THR A 92 -20.62 -31.03 -0.58
N TYR A 93 -20.96 -29.90 0.06
CA TYR A 93 -22.14 -29.79 0.92
C TYR A 93 -23.45 -30.04 0.15
N ASP A 94 -23.60 -29.46 -1.04
CA ASP A 94 -24.79 -29.67 -1.89
C ASP A 94 -24.97 -31.15 -2.29
N HIS A 95 -23.87 -31.90 -2.46
CA HIS A 95 -23.93 -33.34 -2.74
C HIS A 95 -24.30 -34.17 -1.52
N VAL A 96 -23.84 -33.78 -0.32
CA VAL A 96 -24.25 -34.43 0.95
C VAL A 96 -25.75 -34.27 1.18
N ASP A 97 -26.28 -33.07 0.97
CA ASP A 97 -27.72 -32.79 1.12
C ASP A 97 -28.57 -33.62 0.13
N LYS A 98 -28.06 -33.88 -1.07
CA LYS A 98 -28.73 -34.69 -2.10
C LYS A 98 -28.51 -36.20 -1.95
N ALA A 99 -27.53 -36.63 -1.14
CA ALA A 99 -27.20 -38.04 -0.98
C ALA A 99 -28.30 -38.83 -0.27
N TRP A 100 -29.07 -38.17 0.60
CA TRP A 100 -30.15 -38.77 1.36
C TRP A 100 -31.51 -38.33 0.81
N SER A 101 -32.37 -39.30 0.51
CA SER A 101 -33.77 -39.05 0.18
C SER A 101 -34.67 -39.84 1.10
N LEU A 102 -35.63 -39.15 1.72
CA LEU A 102 -36.70 -39.79 2.49
C LEU A 102 -37.92 -39.91 1.58
N LYS A 103 -38.35 -41.15 1.29
CA LYS A 103 -39.55 -41.41 0.49
C LYS A 103 -40.60 -42.07 1.38
N GLU A 104 -41.82 -41.55 1.33
CA GLU A 104 -42.97 -42.18 1.97
C GLU A 104 -43.43 -43.34 1.07
N GLU A 105 -43.26 -44.57 1.54
CA GLU A 105 -43.77 -45.77 0.88
C GLU A 105 -45.04 -46.23 1.61
N SER A 106 -46.01 -46.77 0.86
CA SER A 106 -47.23 -47.33 1.44
C SER A 106 -47.44 -48.77 1.00
N ILE A 107 -47.61 -49.68 1.95
CA ILE A 107 -48.00 -51.06 1.68
C ILE A 107 -49.51 -51.17 1.91
N ARG A 108 -50.23 -51.56 0.86
CA ARG A 108 -51.64 -51.96 0.94
C ARG A 108 -51.72 -53.46 1.13
N LYS A 109 -52.36 -53.91 2.20
CA LYS A 109 -52.73 -55.32 2.40
C LYS A 109 -54.23 -55.45 2.31
N VAL A 110 -54.66 -56.34 1.42
CA VAL A 110 -56.07 -56.69 1.20
C VAL A 110 -56.27 -58.11 1.70
N ALA A 111 -57.26 -58.33 2.57
CA ALA A 111 -57.59 -59.65 3.12
C ALA A 111 -59.10 -59.86 3.18
N MET A 112 -59.55 -61.11 3.02
CA MET A 112 -60.95 -61.47 3.30
C MET A 112 -61.13 -61.69 4.80
N CYS A 113 -62.11 -61.01 5.36
CA CYS A 113 -62.58 -61.25 6.72
C CYS A 113 -63.32 -62.60 6.75
N GLN A 114 -63.42 -63.23 7.94
CA GLN A 114 -64.20 -64.47 8.14
C GLN A 114 -65.67 -64.37 7.69
N GLN A 115 -66.19 -63.16 7.47
CA GLN A 115 -67.54 -62.86 6.99
C GLN A 115 -67.64 -62.69 5.46
N GLY A 116 -66.59 -62.98 4.70
CA GLY A 116 -66.57 -62.86 3.23
C GLY A 116 -66.41 -61.42 2.70
N LYS A 117 -66.28 -60.41 3.57
CA LYS A 117 -65.99 -59.02 3.18
C LYS A 117 -64.49 -58.78 3.01
N ILE A 118 -64.13 -58.02 1.98
CA ILE A 118 -62.75 -57.61 1.73
C ILE A 118 -62.42 -56.42 2.64
N ALA A 119 -61.37 -56.55 3.44
CA ALA A 119 -60.79 -55.46 4.23
C ALA A 119 -59.44 -55.06 3.65
N GLU A 120 -59.23 -53.76 3.49
CA GLU A 120 -57.97 -53.17 3.03
C GLU A 120 -57.35 -52.34 4.15
N ALA A 121 -56.09 -52.61 4.48
CA ALA A 121 -55.29 -51.83 5.42
C ALA A 121 -54.10 -51.22 4.67
N THR A 122 -53.94 -49.90 4.77
CA THR A 122 -52.80 -49.19 4.19
C THR A 122 -51.86 -48.78 5.31
N PHE A 123 -50.62 -49.23 5.26
CA PHE A 123 -49.56 -48.82 6.18
C PHE A 123 -48.61 -47.89 5.45
N LYS A 124 -48.47 -46.64 5.92
CA LYS A 124 -47.49 -45.69 5.41
C LYS A 124 -46.26 -45.68 6.30
N PHE A 125 -45.08 -45.70 5.71
CA PHE A 125 -43.81 -45.60 6.43
C PHE A 125 -42.79 -44.83 5.59
N ASN A 126 -41.83 -44.22 6.27
CA ASN A 126 -40.75 -43.51 5.61
C ASN A 126 -39.58 -44.46 5.39
N LYS A 127 -39.05 -44.46 4.17
CA LYS A 127 -37.84 -45.19 3.79
C LYS A 127 -36.77 -44.21 3.38
N ALA A 128 -35.65 -44.24 4.08
CA ALA A 128 -34.45 -43.53 3.66
C ALA A 128 -33.75 -44.32 2.55
N SER A 129 -33.47 -43.68 1.42
CA SER A 129 -32.63 -44.22 0.35
C SER A 129 -31.41 -43.35 0.14
N ILE A 130 -30.25 -43.99 0.06
CA ILE A 130 -28.97 -43.35 -0.26
C ILE A 130 -28.72 -43.38 -1.77
N ASP A 131 -28.45 -42.22 -2.37
CA ASP A 131 -28.05 -42.14 -3.77
C ASP A 131 -26.54 -42.40 -3.87
N LYS A 132 -26.20 -43.61 -4.33
CA LYS A 132 -24.81 -44.04 -4.52
C LYS A 132 -24.03 -43.15 -5.50
N LYS A 133 -24.71 -42.52 -6.49
CA LYS A 133 -24.05 -41.63 -7.46
C LYS A 133 -23.64 -40.31 -6.81
N GLN A 134 -24.52 -39.74 -5.98
CA GLN A 134 -24.20 -38.52 -5.21
C GLN A 134 -23.08 -38.78 -4.23
N LEU A 135 -23.07 -39.95 -3.59
CA LEU A 135 -22.01 -40.34 -2.66
C LEU A 135 -20.64 -40.51 -3.36
N SER A 136 -20.60 -41.09 -4.56
CA SER A 136 -19.34 -41.19 -5.34
C SER A 136 -18.82 -39.82 -5.78
N LEU A 137 -19.71 -38.91 -6.20
CA LEU A 137 -19.33 -37.55 -6.57
C LEU A 137 -18.80 -36.78 -5.35
N PHE A 138 -19.48 -36.89 -4.21
CA PHE A 138 -19.00 -36.34 -2.94
C PHE A 138 -17.60 -36.84 -2.59
N SER A 139 -17.35 -38.15 -2.68
CA SER A 139 -16.04 -38.72 -2.35
C SER A 139 -14.93 -38.21 -3.27
N GLN A 140 -15.23 -37.98 -4.55
CA GLN A 140 -14.28 -37.42 -5.50
C GLN A 140 -13.98 -35.95 -5.18
N GLU A 141 -15.02 -35.11 -5.08
CA GLU A 141 -14.85 -33.68 -4.80
C GLU A 141 -14.24 -33.42 -3.42
N PHE A 142 -14.53 -34.27 -2.44
CA PHE A 142 -13.90 -34.19 -1.12
C PHE A 142 -12.41 -34.53 -1.16
N SER A 143 -12.02 -35.52 -1.98
CA SER A 143 -10.60 -35.81 -2.23
C SER A 143 -9.91 -34.62 -2.91
N GLU A 144 -10.54 -34.03 -3.93
CA GLU A 144 -10.05 -32.81 -4.59
C GLU A 144 -9.90 -31.64 -3.60
N LEU A 145 -10.83 -31.49 -2.67
CA LEU A 145 -10.77 -30.47 -1.61
C LEU A 145 -9.60 -30.72 -0.66
N ILE A 146 -9.38 -31.96 -0.22
CA ILE A 146 -8.25 -32.33 0.63
C ILE A 146 -6.93 -32.05 -0.09
N ASP A 147 -6.82 -32.42 -1.36
CA ASP A 147 -5.61 -32.22 -2.15
C ASP A 147 -5.32 -30.72 -2.33
N LEU A 148 -6.34 -29.91 -2.65
CA LEU A 148 -6.20 -28.46 -2.80
C LEU A 148 -5.73 -27.79 -1.50
N ILE A 149 -6.28 -28.21 -0.35
CA ILE A 149 -5.87 -27.68 0.94
C ILE A 149 -4.44 -28.12 1.27
N THR A 150 -4.16 -29.41 1.17
CA THR A 150 -2.91 -29.98 1.67
C THR A 150 -1.72 -29.64 0.80
N ARG A 151 -1.90 -29.69 -0.53
CA ARG A 151 -0.83 -29.44 -1.49
C ARG A 151 -0.63 -27.95 -1.74
N ASP A 152 -1.70 -27.21 -2.01
CA ASP A 152 -1.57 -25.86 -2.53
C ASP A 152 -1.72 -24.84 -1.40
N TYR A 153 -2.83 -24.86 -0.65
CA TYR A 153 -3.08 -23.84 0.40
C TYR A 153 -2.02 -23.86 1.51
N ILE A 154 -1.68 -25.04 2.05
CA ILE A 154 -0.65 -25.16 3.10
C ILE A 154 0.72 -24.71 2.56
N TYR A 155 1.10 -25.12 1.36
CA TYR A 155 2.37 -24.74 0.74
C TYR A 155 2.49 -23.22 0.58
N TYR A 156 1.51 -22.59 -0.09
CA TYR A 156 1.54 -21.14 -0.29
C TYR A 156 1.44 -20.37 1.02
N SER A 157 0.74 -20.89 2.02
CA SER A 157 0.67 -20.30 3.35
C SER A 157 2.03 -20.33 4.04
N TYR A 158 2.72 -21.47 3.99
CA TYR A 158 4.06 -21.63 4.56
C TYR A 158 5.08 -20.74 3.85
N GLU A 159 5.16 -20.79 2.52
CA GLU A 159 6.08 -19.97 1.73
C GLU A 159 5.83 -18.47 1.95
N SER A 160 4.57 -18.05 2.05
CA SER A 160 4.23 -16.67 2.36
C SER A 160 4.80 -16.22 3.70
N GLN A 161 4.75 -17.06 4.74
CA GLN A 161 5.33 -16.74 6.04
C GLN A 161 6.87 -16.75 6.01
N VAL A 162 7.49 -17.66 5.26
CA VAL A 162 8.95 -17.66 5.07
C VAL A 162 9.42 -16.37 4.41
N LYS A 163 8.76 -15.93 3.33
CA LYS A 163 9.07 -14.66 2.66
C LYS A 163 8.87 -13.46 3.58
N ARG A 164 7.76 -13.42 4.33
CA ARG A 164 7.51 -12.40 5.35
C ARG A 164 8.67 -12.34 6.35
N ASN A 165 9.06 -13.47 6.93
CA ASN A 165 10.12 -13.53 7.94
C ASN A 165 11.47 -13.07 7.39
N LYS A 166 11.78 -13.40 6.13
CA LYS A 166 12.98 -12.92 5.46
C LYS A 166 12.99 -11.39 5.34
N ILE A 167 11.90 -10.81 4.83
CA ILE A 167 11.72 -9.35 4.76
C ILE A 167 11.91 -8.72 6.15
N LEU A 168 11.25 -9.27 7.17
CA LEU A 168 11.35 -8.72 8.54
C LEU A 168 12.77 -8.80 9.10
N THR A 169 13.50 -9.86 8.80
CA THR A 169 14.90 -10.03 9.21
C THR A 169 15.78 -8.98 8.57
N ASP A 170 15.65 -8.76 7.25
CA ASP A 170 16.42 -7.77 6.49
C ASP A 170 16.17 -6.34 7.01
N LEU A 171 14.90 -6.01 7.28
CA LEU A 171 14.51 -4.72 7.86
C LEU A 171 15.01 -4.55 9.29
N SER A 172 14.98 -5.62 10.11
CA SER A 172 15.46 -5.60 11.49
C SER A 172 16.97 -5.37 11.56
N ILE A 173 17.75 -6.03 10.69
CA ILE A 173 19.20 -5.80 10.57
C ILE A 173 19.50 -4.33 10.27
N SER A 174 18.75 -3.75 9.33
CA SER A 174 18.87 -2.34 8.97
C SER A 174 18.50 -1.40 10.13
N TYR A 175 17.52 -1.79 10.96
CA TYR A 175 17.08 -1.02 12.12
C TYR A 175 18.05 -1.06 13.32
N GLN A 176 18.59 -2.25 13.62
CA GLN A 176 19.37 -2.53 14.83
C GLN A 176 20.89 -2.31 14.68
N THR A 177 21.39 -2.07 13.47
CA THR A 177 22.83 -1.85 13.21
C THR A 177 23.40 -0.80 14.18
N PRO A 178 24.46 -1.06 14.96
CA PRO A 178 24.92 -0.14 16.02
C PRO A 178 25.58 1.13 15.49
N ASP A 179 26.33 1.02 14.40
CA ASP A 179 27.00 2.15 13.74
C ASP A 179 26.00 3.08 13.05
N LEU A 180 26.09 4.38 13.32
CA LEU A 180 25.10 5.37 12.84
C LEU A 180 25.12 5.53 11.31
N GLU A 181 26.29 5.61 10.69
CA GLU A 181 26.43 5.88 9.26
C GLU A 181 26.08 4.64 8.43
N VAL A 182 26.51 3.46 8.88
CA VAL A 182 26.12 2.18 8.27
C VAL A 182 24.62 1.93 8.46
N ARG A 183 24.05 2.27 9.62
CA ARG A 183 22.60 2.19 9.84
C ARG A 183 21.86 3.13 8.88
N LYS A 184 22.27 4.40 8.78
CA LYS A 184 21.63 5.38 7.89
C LYS A 184 21.64 4.91 6.45
N THR A 185 22.77 4.43 5.93
CA THR A 185 22.86 3.92 4.54
C THR A 185 21.95 2.71 4.30
N LYS A 186 21.93 1.72 5.20
CA LYS A 186 21.03 0.57 5.12
C LYS A 186 19.55 0.98 5.17
N LEU A 187 19.19 1.86 6.13
CA LEU A 187 17.84 2.39 6.25
C LEU A 187 17.41 3.16 5.00
N LYS A 188 18.27 4.00 4.41
CA LYS A 188 17.94 4.70 3.15
C LYS A 188 17.63 3.70 2.05
N SER A 189 18.43 2.64 1.89
CA SER A 189 18.18 1.59 0.89
C SER A 189 16.84 0.90 1.12
N SER A 190 16.57 0.41 2.34
CA SER A 190 15.30 -0.25 2.67
C SER A 190 14.08 0.67 2.49
N ILE A 191 14.20 1.95 2.85
CA ILE A 191 13.15 2.95 2.67
C ILE A 191 12.86 3.16 1.18
N VAL A 192 13.89 3.33 0.35
CA VAL A 192 13.72 3.46 -1.12
C VAL A 192 13.04 2.21 -1.68
N THR A 193 13.50 1.02 -1.31
CA THR A 193 12.91 -0.24 -1.80
C THR A 193 11.42 -0.35 -1.44
N LEU A 194 11.04 -0.02 -0.20
CA LEU A 194 9.64 -0.06 0.22
C LEU A 194 8.79 0.98 -0.52
N PHE A 195 9.30 2.20 -0.73
CA PHE A 195 8.62 3.21 -1.55
C PHE A 195 8.47 2.75 -3.00
N GLU A 196 9.51 2.14 -3.56
CA GLU A 196 9.50 1.66 -4.92
C GLU A 196 8.49 0.54 -5.13
N PHE A 197 8.42 -0.41 -4.19
CA PHE A 197 7.38 -1.44 -4.16
C PHE A 197 5.97 -0.81 -4.12
N LEU A 198 5.74 0.13 -3.20
CA LEU A 198 4.44 0.81 -3.05
C LEU A 198 4.01 1.65 -4.26
N ARG A 199 4.94 2.08 -5.12
CA ARG A 199 4.63 2.78 -6.38
C ARG A 199 4.09 1.85 -7.45
N HIS A 200 4.53 0.59 -7.45
CA HIS A 200 4.18 -0.42 -8.44
C HIS A 200 2.95 -1.25 -8.06
N THR A 201 2.57 -1.27 -6.77
CA THR A 201 1.34 -1.97 -6.34
C THR A 201 0.08 -1.18 -6.69
N SER A 202 -0.84 -1.80 -7.43
CA SER A 202 -2.14 -1.21 -7.85
C SER A 202 -3.22 -1.21 -6.77
N ASP A 203 -3.22 -2.18 -5.84
CA ASP A 203 -4.22 -2.28 -4.78
C ASP A 203 -3.71 -1.73 -3.44
N ASN A 204 -4.21 -0.54 -3.11
CA ASN A 204 -3.89 0.18 -1.88
C ASN A 204 -4.40 -0.46 -0.57
N LYS A 205 -5.21 -1.51 -0.65
CA LYS A 205 -5.90 -2.13 0.49
C LYS A 205 -5.39 -3.53 0.83
N THR A 206 -4.41 -4.06 0.10
CA THR A 206 -3.86 -5.38 0.43
C THR A 206 -3.18 -5.36 1.81
N ASN A 207 -3.27 -6.48 2.54
CA ASN A 207 -2.59 -6.64 3.83
C ASN A 207 -1.07 -6.43 3.71
N VAL A 208 -0.50 -6.74 2.54
CA VAL A 208 0.92 -6.52 2.22
C VAL A 208 1.23 -5.03 2.19
N VAL A 209 0.46 -4.23 1.45
CA VAL A 209 0.64 -2.76 1.39
C VAL A 209 0.47 -2.12 2.77
N ILE A 210 -0.51 -2.57 3.56
CA ILE A 210 -0.71 -2.08 4.93
C ILE A 210 0.52 -2.39 5.79
N SER A 211 1.09 -3.58 5.67
CA SER A 211 2.31 -3.99 6.39
C SER A 211 3.53 -3.17 5.96
N CYS A 212 3.74 -2.99 4.66
CA CYS A 212 4.81 -2.15 4.11
C CYS A 212 4.72 -0.71 4.62
N ARG A 213 3.53 -0.11 4.66
CA ARG A 213 3.31 1.23 5.21
C ARG A 213 3.67 1.31 6.69
N LYS A 214 3.30 0.29 7.49
CA LYS A 214 3.69 0.20 8.92
C LYS A 214 5.21 0.14 9.08
N TRP A 215 5.88 -0.70 8.30
CA TRP A 215 7.34 -0.84 8.33
C TRP A 215 8.05 0.45 7.93
N LEU A 216 7.58 1.07 6.84
CA LEU A 216 8.12 2.32 6.32
C LEU A 216 8.05 3.46 7.34
N ARG A 217 6.92 3.59 8.06
CA ARG A 217 6.81 4.57 9.16
C ARG A 217 7.84 4.32 10.26
N ALA A 218 8.01 3.07 10.69
CA ALA A 218 8.95 2.72 11.76
C ALA A 218 10.41 2.98 11.35
N LEU A 219 10.78 2.60 10.12
CA LEU A 219 12.11 2.83 9.57
C LEU A 219 12.39 4.33 9.37
N SER A 220 11.42 5.08 8.85
CA SER A 220 11.56 6.53 8.67
C SER A 220 11.79 7.25 9.99
N LYS A 221 11.07 6.86 11.05
CA LYS A 221 11.29 7.40 12.40
C LYS A 221 12.70 7.11 12.90
N ARG A 222 13.16 5.87 12.79
CA ARG A 222 14.52 5.49 13.21
C ARG A 222 15.61 6.16 12.39
N TYR A 223 15.33 6.44 11.13
CA TYR A 223 16.24 7.15 10.24
C TYR A 223 16.37 8.64 10.60
N LEU A 224 15.28 9.26 11.06
CA LEU A 224 15.24 10.66 11.51
C LEU A 224 15.71 10.86 12.97
N ASP A 225 15.89 9.78 13.73
CA ASP A 225 16.48 9.80 15.08
C ASP A 225 17.97 10.21 15.00
N GLY A 226 18.28 11.44 15.43
CA GLY A 226 19.60 12.05 15.20
C GLY A 226 19.84 12.46 13.73
N GLY A 227 18.76 12.68 12.98
CA GLY A 227 18.79 13.09 11.57
C GLY A 227 19.07 14.58 11.37
N THR A 228 19.60 14.92 10.20
CA THR A 228 19.79 16.31 9.76
C THR A 228 18.60 16.82 8.94
N THR A 229 18.55 18.12 8.65
CA THR A 229 17.55 18.67 7.70
C THR A 229 17.62 17.99 6.32
N GLN A 230 18.79 17.51 5.88
CA GLN A 230 18.94 16.77 4.62
C GLN A 230 18.29 15.37 4.67
N ASP A 231 18.35 14.71 5.83
CA ASP A 231 17.71 13.42 6.05
C ASP A 231 16.18 13.57 6.00
N TYR A 232 15.65 14.67 6.53
CA TYR A 232 14.22 14.98 6.43
C TYR A 232 13.78 15.28 5.00
N ARG A 233 14.55 16.11 4.25
CA ARG A 233 14.30 16.37 2.82
C ARG A 233 14.24 15.09 2.00
N PHE A 234 15.13 14.14 2.28
CA PHE A 234 15.11 12.83 1.63
C PHE A 234 13.76 12.11 1.82
N ILE A 235 13.22 12.03 3.04
CA ILE A 235 11.91 11.39 3.29
C ILE A 235 10.78 12.11 2.55
N ILE A 236 10.75 13.44 2.59
CA ILE A 236 9.75 14.23 1.86
C ILE A 236 9.84 14.01 0.35
N SER A 237 11.05 13.93 -0.20
CA SER A 237 11.27 13.66 -1.63
C SER A 237 10.73 12.29 -2.06
N GLN A 238 10.81 11.28 -1.19
CA GLN A 238 10.26 9.94 -1.46
C GLN A 238 8.73 9.94 -1.34
N LEU A 239 8.19 10.68 -0.36
CA LEU A 239 6.74 10.86 -0.19
C LEU A 239 6.11 11.59 -1.38
N ALA A 240 6.74 12.64 -1.90
CA ALA A 240 6.26 13.37 -3.07
C ALA A 240 6.18 12.50 -4.35
N LYS A 241 6.95 11.42 -4.38
CA LYS A 241 6.98 10.41 -5.46
C LYS A 241 6.08 9.19 -5.17
N SER A 242 5.29 9.21 -4.10
CA SER A 242 4.47 8.06 -3.69
C SER A 242 3.22 7.87 -4.54
N SER A 243 2.56 6.74 -4.32
CA SER A 243 1.28 6.37 -4.92
C SER A 243 0.06 7.08 -4.31
N VAL A 244 -1.08 6.98 -4.99
CA VAL A 244 -2.38 7.53 -4.56
C VAL A 244 -2.68 7.08 -3.13
N GLY A 245 -3.17 8.01 -2.30
CA GLY A 245 -3.51 7.77 -0.89
C GLY A 245 -2.33 7.92 0.06
N ALA A 246 -1.17 8.40 -0.42
CA ALA A 246 0.00 8.68 0.40
C ALA A 246 -0.31 9.61 1.57
N ALA A 247 -1.15 10.62 1.38
CA ALA A 247 -1.42 11.62 2.40
C ALA A 247 -2.09 11.04 3.65
N ASP A 248 -2.93 10.02 3.48
CA ASP A 248 -3.68 9.43 4.59
C ASP A 248 -2.79 8.59 5.51
N TRP A 249 -1.86 7.82 4.94
CA TRP A 249 -0.98 6.98 5.74
C TRP A 249 0.33 7.66 6.14
N SER A 250 0.79 8.71 5.47
CA SER A 250 2.04 9.39 5.81
C SER A 250 1.86 10.64 6.66
N ALA A 251 0.65 10.94 7.12
CA ALA A 251 0.33 12.17 7.86
C ALA A 251 1.29 12.45 9.04
N ASP A 252 1.67 11.42 9.80
CA ASP A 252 2.58 11.52 10.95
C ASP A 252 4.03 11.88 10.56
N LEU A 253 4.43 11.68 9.30
CA LEU A 253 5.76 12.06 8.78
C LEU A 253 5.78 13.50 8.24
N PHE A 254 4.60 14.09 8.04
CA PHE A 254 4.36 15.38 7.40
C PHE A 254 3.65 16.37 8.34
N GLU A 255 3.65 16.13 9.65
CA GLU A 255 2.80 16.91 10.56
C GLU A 255 3.44 18.27 10.89
N CYS A 256 2.76 19.36 10.52
CA CYS A 256 3.01 20.70 11.03
C CYS A 256 1.90 21.06 12.02
N LYS A 257 2.26 21.33 13.29
CA LYS A 257 1.29 21.80 14.28
C LYS A 257 0.93 23.24 13.99
N PRO A 258 -0.31 23.66 14.31
CA PRO A 258 -0.64 25.07 14.34
C PRO A 258 0.30 25.82 15.30
N TYR A 259 0.83 26.97 14.90
CA TYR A 259 1.77 27.79 15.69
C TYR A 259 1.30 28.03 17.13
N GLU A 260 -0.01 28.19 17.33
CA GLU A 260 -0.67 28.41 18.63
C GLU A 260 -0.57 27.21 19.60
N GLN A 261 -0.35 26.00 19.06
CA GLN A 261 -0.26 24.75 19.81
C GLN A 261 1.19 24.30 20.07
N VAL A 262 2.17 25.04 19.55
CA VAL A 262 3.58 24.79 19.75
C VAL A 262 4.03 25.53 21.01
N SER A 263 3.79 24.92 22.17
CA SER A 263 4.22 25.47 23.46
C SER A 263 5.71 25.19 23.68
N GLY A 264 6.56 26.23 23.54
CA GLY A 264 7.94 26.20 24.02
C GLY A 264 9.04 26.12 22.97
N PHE A 265 9.01 26.97 21.93
CA PHE A 265 10.18 27.16 21.07
C PHE A 265 10.87 28.51 21.27
N GLU A 266 12.20 28.43 21.40
CA GLU A 266 13.13 29.56 21.51
C GLU A 266 13.34 30.31 20.19
N SER A 267 12.76 29.90 19.04
CA SER A 267 12.77 30.76 17.84
C SER A 267 11.68 30.41 16.80
N VAL A 268 10.76 31.35 16.53
CA VAL A 268 9.91 31.42 15.32
C VAL A 268 10.64 31.01 14.02
N PRO A 269 11.93 31.34 13.82
CA PRO A 269 12.77 30.82 12.74
C PRO A 269 12.69 29.31 12.45
N GLN A 270 12.78 28.45 13.46
CA GLN A 270 12.84 26.99 13.26
C GLN A 270 11.52 26.44 12.70
N TYR A 271 10.40 26.97 13.20
CA TYR A 271 9.07 26.66 12.69
C TYR A 271 8.89 27.08 11.23
N ILE A 272 9.29 28.32 10.88
CA ILE A 272 9.21 28.81 9.50
C ILE A 272 10.10 27.96 8.58
N THR A 273 11.34 27.66 9.00
CA THR A 273 12.26 26.84 8.19
C THR A 273 11.73 25.43 7.97
N HIS A 274 11.09 24.82 8.96
CA HIS A 274 10.46 23.51 8.80
C HIS A 274 9.37 23.54 7.72
N CYS A 275 8.40 24.44 7.85
CA CYS A 275 7.31 24.55 6.89
C CYS A 275 7.81 24.94 5.48
N SER A 276 8.78 25.86 5.39
CA SER A 276 9.39 26.25 4.11
C SER A 276 10.17 25.10 3.47
N THR A 277 10.86 24.27 4.26
CA THR A 277 11.57 23.08 3.75
C THR A 277 10.59 22.07 3.17
N ILE A 278 9.49 21.80 3.86
CA ILE A 278 8.45 20.90 3.38
C ILE A 278 7.85 21.40 2.06
N LEU A 279 7.42 22.68 2.02
CA LEU A 279 6.86 23.28 0.81
C LEU A 279 7.85 23.23 -0.35
N SER A 280 9.07 23.67 -0.12
CA SER A 280 10.13 23.71 -1.13
C SER A 280 10.38 22.32 -1.71
N GLU A 281 10.54 21.30 -0.86
CA GLU A 281 10.90 19.95 -1.30
C GLU A 281 9.72 19.27 -2.01
N LEU A 282 8.49 19.45 -1.50
CA LEU A 282 7.28 18.93 -2.13
C LEU A 282 7.10 19.52 -3.54
N PHE A 283 7.14 20.85 -3.68
CA PHE A 283 6.98 21.50 -4.98
C PHE A 283 8.15 21.23 -5.92
N TYR A 284 9.39 21.21 -5.42
CA TYR A 284 10.55 20.85 -6.24
C TYR A 284 10.43 19.43 -6.81
N SER A 285 10.07 18.46 -5.96
CA SER A 285 9.85 17.08 -6.38
C SER A 285 8.72 16.95 -7.41
N LEU A 286 7.64 17.71 -7.25
CA LEU A 286 6.53 17.75 -8.22
C LEU A 286 6.96 18.41 -9.54
N GLN A 287 7.73 19.51 -9.49
CA GLN A 287 8.23 20.20 -10.69
C GLN A 287 9.21 19.34 -11.49
N LEU A 288 10.16 18.68 -10.83
CA LEU A 288 11.08 17.74 -11.47
C LEU A 288 10.32 16.64 -12.22
N ARG A 289 9.26 16.13 -11.59
CA ARG A 289 8.40 15.10 -12.17
C ARG A 289 7.61 15.62 -13.36
N ILE A 290 7.02 16.82 -13.30
CA ILE A 290 6.34 17.44 -14.45
C ILE A 290 7.34 17.58 -15.61
N LYS A 291 8.55 18.09 -15.36
CA LYS A 291 9.62 18.19 -16.38
C LYS A 291 9.97 16.83 -16.98
N GLN A 292 10.04 15.76 -16.18
CA GLN A 292 10.30 14.40 -16.67
C GLN A 292 9.17 13.87 -17.57
N LEU A 293 7.91 14.07 -17.16
CA LEU A 293 6.74 13.66 -17.94
C LEU A 293 6.67 14.42 -19.28
N THR A 294 6.95 15.73 -19.28
CA THR A 294 7.00 16.54 -20.52
C THR A 294 8.13 16.10 -21.45
N LYS A 295 9.27 15.67 -20.92
CA LYS A 295 10.38 15.12 -21.72
C LYS A 295 10.04 13.75 -22.31
N SER A 296 9.36 12.88 -21.55
CA SER A 296 8.94 11.56 -22.05
C SER A 296 7.88 11.68 -23.14
N THR A 297 6.91 12.60 -23.01
CA THR A 297 5.90 12.82 -24.06
C THR A 297 6.51 13.43 -25.31
N ALA A 298 7.44 14.39 -25.17
CA ALA A 298 8.16 14.96 -26.30
C ALA A 298 9.00 13.90 -27.06
N ALA A 299 9.62 12.96 -26.34
CA ALA A 299 10.38 11.85 -26.95
C ALA A 299 9.48 10.85 -27.70
N THR A 300 8.26 10.60 -27.21
CA THR A 300 7.29 9.72 -27.90
C THR A 300 6.70 10.37 -29.16
N THR A 301 6.57 11.70 -29.18
CA THR A 301 6.03 12.45 -30.34
C THR A 301 7.10 12.77 -31.41
N GLY A 302 8.39 12.55 -31.10
CA GLY A 302 9.52 12.89 -31.98
C GLY A 302 10.01 11.78 -32.92
N ASN A 303 9.37 10.61 -32.94
CA ASN A 303 9.82 9.44 -33.71
C ASN A 303 8.99 9.11 -34.97
N THR A 304 8.23 10.06 -35.50
CA THR A 304 7.75 10.01 -36.89
C THR A 304 8.50 11.06 -37.71
N LYS A 305 9.55 10.62 -38.41
CA LYS A 305 10.07 11.39 -39.54
C LYS A 305 9.08 11.29 -40.70
N GLU A 306 8.94 12.41 -41.41
CA GLU A 306 8.21 12.63 -42.67
C GLU A 306 6.71 12.94 -42.52
N ASP A 307 6.36 14.23 -42.39
CA ASP A 307 5.97 15.04 -43.55
C ASP A 307 5.73 16.52 -43.20
N VAL A 308 6.08 17.39 -44.14
CA VAL A 308 5.98 18.85 -44.08
C VAL A 308 4.51 19.28 -44.23
N VAL A 309 3.86 19.78 -43.17
CA VAL A 309 2.65 20.64 -43.30
C VAL A 309 2.59 21.71 -42.19
N ASN A 310 2.28 22.93 -42.64
CA ASN A 310 2.17 24.24 -41.99
C ASN A 310 1.69 24.36 -40.51
N PRO A 311 2.11 25.43 -39.80
CA PRO A 311 1.68 25.75 -38.43
C PRO A 311 0.38 26.54 -38.46
N SER A 312 -0.76 25.90 -38.72
CA SER A 312 -2.08 26.55 -38.59
C SER A 312 -3.23 25.56 -38.49
N GLN A 313 -3.14 24.57 -37.60
CA GLN A 313 -4.35 23.89 -37.12
C GLN A 313 -4.26 23.65 -35.62
N SER A 314 -5.20 24.29 -34.93
CA SER A 314 -5.73 23.92 -33.63
C SER A 314 -5.95 22.41 -33.58
N ASP A 315 -5.23 21.75 -32.67
CA ASP A 315 -5.79 20.81 -31.70
C ASP A 315 -4.63 20.26 -30.88
N GLN A 316 -4.22 21.03 -29.87
CA GLN A 316 -3.50 20.46 -28.75
C GLN A 316 -4.46 19.47 -28.07
N ASN A 317 -4.35 18.19 -28.44
CA ASN A 317 -4.96 17.10 -27.71
C ASN A 317 -4.32 17.01 -26.32
N TRP A 318 -4.77 17.86 -25.41
CA TRP A 318 -4.72 17.59 -23.99
C TRP A 318 -5.69 16.43 -23.74
N SER A 319 -5.22 15.19 -23.83
CA SER A 319 -5.99 14.08 -23.30
C SER A 319 -5.97 14.22 -21.77
N LEU A 320 -7.08 14.73 -21.23
CA LEU A 320 -7.38 14.69 -19.82
C LEU A 320 -7.46 13.21 -19.42
N VAL A 321 -6.37 12.64 -18.92
CA VAL A 321 -6.36 11.29 -18.36
C VAL A 321 -7.15 11.36 -17.05
N ASP A 322 -8.43 10.99 -17.10
CA ASP A 322 -9.26 10.88 -15.89
C ASP A 322 -8.66 9.78 -15.00
N PRO A 323 -8.19 10.10 -13.78
CA PRO A 323 -7.59 9.12 -12.87
C PRO A 323 -8.59 8.06 -12.37
N ARG A 324 -9.86 8.12 -12.79
CA ARG A 324 -10.91 7.15 -12.42
C ARG A 324 -11.11 6.02 -13.44
N PHE A 325 -10.50 6.08 -14.62
CA PHE A 325 -10.59 5.01 -15.61
C PHE A 325 -9.37 4.08 -15.54
N SER A 326 -9.52 3.00 -14.79
CA SER A 326 -8.71 1.78 -14.97
C SER A 326 -9.19 1.10 -16.27
N CYS A 327 -8.68 1.56 -17.41
CA CYS A 327 -8.86 0.84 -18.67
C CYS A 327 -7.84 -0.29 -18.70
N ALA A 328 -8.33 -1.51 -18.44
CA ALA A 328 -7.53 -2.73 -18.34
C ALA A 328 -7.09 -3.31 -19.70
N GLU A 329 -7.43 -2.65 -20.82
CA GLU A 329 -7.09 -3.16 -22.15
C GLU A 329 -6.55 -2.01 -23.02
N GLU A 330 -5.33 -2.22 -23.51
CA GLU A 330 -4.62 -1.43 -24.54
C GLU A 330 -4.08 -0.02 -24.16
N VAL A 331 -2.98 0.07 -23.39
CA VAL A 331 -2.13 1.28 -23.43
C VAL A 331 -0.65 0.92 -23.30
N SER A 332 0.14 1.55 -24.16
CA SER A 332 1.57 1.41 -24.38
C SER A 332 2.46 1.52 -23.12
N VAL A 333 3.52 0.71 -23.14
CA VAL A 333 4.52 0.40 -22.10
C VAL A 333 5.28 1.62 -21.51
N ALA A 334 5.00 2.85 -21.92
CA ALA A 334 5.75 4.03 -21.49
C ALA A 334 5.09 4.85 -20.36
N THR A 335 3.82 4.61 -20.02
CA THR A 335 3.09 5.41 -19.00
C THR A 335 2.32 4.58 -17.96
N SER A 336 2.39 3.24 -18.04
CA SER A 336 1.54 2.32 -17.28
C SER A 336 1.98 2.01 -15.83
N ASN A 337 3.15 2.45 -15.36
CA ASN A 337 3.79 1.79 -14.21
C ASN A 337 3.95 2.62 -12.93
N CYS A 338 3.37 3.82 -12.86
CA CYS A 338 3.46 4.60 -11.63
C CYS A 338 2.06 4.86 -11.11
N ASN A 339 1.68 4.24 -9.99
CA ASN A 339 0.60 4.83 -9.20
C ASN A 339 1.12 6.17 -8.71
N LEU A 340 0.53 7.23 -9.22
CA LEU A 340 1.00 8.59 -9.06
C LEU A 340 0.30 9.26 -7.87
N LEU A 341 1.00 10.13 -7.16
CA LEU A 341 0.39 11.00 -6.16
C LEU A 341 -0.83 11.73 -6.74
N SER A 342 -2.01 11.61 -6.10
CA SER A 342 -3.24 12.23 -6.58
C SER A 342 -3.31 13.72 -6.23
N GLU A 343 -4.11 14.49 -6.98
CA GLU A 343 -4.40 15.89 -6.63
C GLU A 343 -4.95 16.01 -5.20
N SER A 344 -5.82 15.08 -4.80
CA SER A 344 -6.35 15.00 -3.44
C SER A 344 -5.25 14.85 -2.39
N ASP A 345 -4.24 14.02 -2.65
CA ASP A 345 -3.10 13.86 -1.74
C ASP A 345 -2.25 15.13 -1.65
N VAL A 346 -2.01 15.82 -2.77
CA VAL A 346 -1.28 17.10 -2.79
C VAL A 346 -2.04 18.14 -1.96
N ILE A 347 -3.36 18.25 -2.15
CA ILE A 347 -4.21 19.16 -1.38
C ILE A 347 -4.13 18.80 0.11
N LYS A 348 -4.28 17.52 0.47
CA LYS A 348 -4.20 17.06 1.87
C LYS A 348 -2.84 17.39 2.49
N PHE A 349 -1.74 17.22 1.77
CA PHE A 349 -0.42 17.64 2.24
C PHE A 349 -0.36 19.16 2.44
N CYS A 350 -0.77 19.96 1.45
CA CYS A 350 -0.79 21.42 1.58
C CYS A 350 -1.65 21.90 2.76
N LEU A 351 -2.80 21.27 3.02
CA LEU A 351 -3.68 21.60 4.14
C LEU A 351 -3.04 21.30 5.51
N LYS A 352 -2.06 20.41 5.60
CA LYS A 352 -1.30 20.18 6.83
C LYS A 352 -0.33 21.32 7.12
N ILE A 353 -0.04 22.19 6.17
CA ILE A 353 0.90 23.30 6.32
C ILE A 353 0.09 24.55 6.66
N PRO A 354 0.23 25.12 7.88
CA PRO A 354 -0.56 26.27 8.30
C PRO A 354 -0.02 27.58 7.71
N ILE A 355 -0.17 27.77 6.40
CA ILE A 355 0.36 28.91 5.62
C ILE A 355 -0.05 30.26 6.22
N ALA A 356 -1.32 30.40 6.64
CA ALA A 356 -1.81 31.62 7.26
C ALA A 356 -1.07 31.97 8.56
N GLN A 357 -0.67 30.96 9.34
CA GLN A 357 0.07 31.16 10.58
C GLN A 357 1.56 31.42 10.33
N ILE A 358 2.14 30.84 9.28
CA ILE A 358 3.50 31.19 8.82
C ILE A 358 3.55 32.68 8.48
N PHE A 359 2.57 33.17 7.71
CA PHE A 359 2.50 34.59 7.33
C PHE A 359 2.34 35.48 8.56
N ARG A 360 1.43 35.13 9.49
CA ARG A 360 1.25 35.88 10.76
C ARG A 360 2.53 35.88 11.61
N ALA A 361 3.20 34.74 11.75
CA ALA A 361 4.43 34.63 12.52
C ALA A 361 5.58 35.43 11.90
N HIS A 362 5.68 35.44 10.56
CA HIS A 362 6.66 36.24 9.84
C HIS A 362 6.39 37.74 10.01
N VAL A 363 5.14 38.18 9.81
CA VAL A 363 4.72 39.59 10.01
C VAL A 363 4.95 40.03 11.46
N LYS A 364 4.59 39.21 12.45
CA LYS A 364 4.84 39.50 13.87
C LYS A 364 6.34 39.73 14.15
N LYS A 365 7.20 38.86 13.62
CA LYS A 365 8.66 39.02 13.77
C LYS A 365 9.18 40.29 13.09
N CYS A 366 8.66 40.63 11.90
CA CYS A 366 9.02 41.88 11.24
C CYS A 366 8.60 43.12 12.05
N LEU A 367 7.45 43.06 12.72
CA LEU A 367 6.94 44.13 13.58
C LEU A 367 7.66 44.23 14.94
N GLU A 368 8.26 43.15 15.44
CA GLU A 368 9.08 43.16 16.67
C GLU A 368 10.50 43.71 16.43
N ILE A 369 10.95 43.81 15.17
CA ILE A 369 12.28 44.32 14.78
C ILE A 369 12.25 45.84 14.47
N THR A 370 11.07 46.40 14.21
CA THR A 370 10.79 47.86 14.09
C THR A 370 10.35 48.44 15.42
#